data_AF-E1KVZ8-F1
#
_entry.id   AF-E1KVZ8-F1
#
_cell.length_a   1.000
_cell.length_b   1.000
_cell.length_c   1.000
_cell.angle_alpha   90.00
_cell.angle_beta   90.00
_cell.angle_gamma   90.00
#
_symmetry.space_group_name_H-M   'P 1'
#
loop_
_entity.id
_entity.type
_entity.pdbx_description
1 polymer ?
#
loop_
_entity_poly.entity_id
_entity_poly.type
_entity_poly.pdbx_seq_one_letter_code
_entity_poly.pdbx_strand_id
1 'polypeptide(L)'
;MPELMSMFKEVADIKTSDMLNLPVPEANFEVIKTKPTEEQKEILEAISERADAVRNNQVEPTEDNMLKITNDGKKLALDQRLINPLLPDDPNSKVNVCVKNIFSIWDKTKEKSSTQLVFSDMSTPKGDGEFNIYDDIRNKLVNMGIPKEEIAFIHEADTDKQKDELFSKVRRGEVRVLLGSTQKMGAGTNVQNKLIALHDLDVPWRPSDLEQRSGRIVRQGNENDKVNIFRYVTENTFDAYLWVRHEVA
;
A
#
# COMPACT_ATOMS: atom_id res chain seq x y z
N MET A 1 16.45 -1.66 -31.82
CA MET A 1 15.90 -2.32 -30.61
C MET A 1 15.92 -3.85 -30.73
N PRO A 2 15.52 -4.46 -31.86
CA PRO A 2 15.61 -5.91 -32.04
C PRO A 2 17.04 -6.46 -31.95
N GLU A 3 18.03 -5.77 -32.51
CA GLU A 3 19.43 -6.22 -32.50
C GLU A 3 20.03 -6.22 -31.08
N LEU A 4 19.69 -5.21 -30.27
CA LEU A 4 20.12 -5.11 -28.87
C LEU A 4 19.54 -6.26 -28.02
N MET A 5 18.26 -6.57 -28.21
CA MET A 5 17.61 -7.71 -27.56
C MET A 5 18.23 -9.05 -28.00
N SER A 6 18.64 -9.17 -29.26
CA SER A 6 19.31 -10.37 -29.77
C SER A 6 20.67 -10.57 -29.12
N MET A 7 21.51 -9.52 -29.06
CA MET A 7 22.79 -9.57 -28.33
C MET A 7 22.60 -9.89 -26.84
N PHE A 8 21.59 -9.31 -26.19
CA PHE A 8 21.35 -9.56 -24.78
C PHE A 8 20.93 -11.02 -24.50
N LYS A 9 20.20 -11.65 -25.42
CA LYS A 9 19.82 -13.07 -25.33
C LYS A 9 20.98 -14.04 -25.50
N GLU A 10 22.11 -13.61 -26.06
CA GLU A 10 23.32 -14.45 -26.11
C GLU A 10 23.94 -14.67 -24.72
N VAL A 11 23.69 -13.74 -23.79
CA VAL A 11 24.27 -13.73 -22.44
C VAL A 11 23.23 -13.89 -21.33
N ALA A 12 21.93 -13.93 -21.65
CA ALA A 12 20.85 -14.02 -20.67
C ALA A 12 19.73 -14.98 -21.11
N ASP A 13 19.33 -15.90 -20.21
CA ASP A 13 18.08 -16.66 -20.35
C ASP A 13 16.93 -15.84 -19.75
N ILE A 14 15.91 -15.57 -20.57
CA ILE A 14 14.75 -14.80 -20.17
C ILE A 14 13.56 -15.75 -20.14
N LYS A 15 13.13 -16.09 -18.92
CA LYS A 15 11.90 -16.84 -18.66
C LYS A 15 10.89 -15.90 -18.02
N THR A 16 9.79 -15.63 -18.72
CA THR A 16 8.66 -14.91 -18.12
C THR A 16 7.79 -15.86 -17.31
N SER A 17 6.95 -15.32 -16.42
CA SER A 17 5.96 -16.10 -15.68
C SER A 17 5.10 -16.94 -16.63
N ASP A 18 4.71 -16.39 -17.78
CA ASP A 18 3.83 -17.07 -18.73
C ASP A 18 4.53 -18.23 -19.46
N MET A 19 5.87 -18.22 -19.52
CA MET A 19 6.66 -19.35 -20.02
C MET A 19 6.80 -20.47 -18.98
N LEU A 20 6.50 -20.16 -17.72
CA LEU A 20 6.64 -21.05 -16.58
C LEU A 20 5.24 -21.36 -16.07
N ASN A 21 4.72 -22.56 -16.33
CA ASN A 21 3.38 -22.96 -15.89
C ASN A 21 3.35 -23.21 -14.36
N LEU A 22 3.61 -22.16 -13.59
CA LEU A 22 3.82 -22.20 -12.15
C LEU A 22 2.46 -22.35 -11.44
N PRO A 23 2.33 -23.23 -10.43
CA PRO A 23 1.14 -23.30 -9.59
C PRO A 23 1.06 -22.07 -8.68
N VAL A 24 0.44 -21.00 -9.17
CA VAL A 24 0.19 -19.74 -8.45
C VAL A 24 -1.32 -19.46 -8.42
N PRO A 25 -1.83 -18.71 -7.43
CA PRO A 25 -3.25 -18.39 -7.35
C PRO A 25 -3.71 -17.47 -8.47
N GLU A 26 -5.00 -17.54 -8.81
CA GLU A 26 -5.67 -16.55 -9.65
C GLU A 26 -5.84 -15.24 -8.87
N ALA A 27 -5.33 -14.14 -9.42
CA ALA A 27 -5.38 -12.82 -8.78
C ALA A 27 -6.53 -11.98 -9.32
N ASN A 28 -7.46 -11.61 -8.43
CA ASN A 28 -8.52 -10.64 -8.73
C ASN A 28 -8.06 -9.23 -8.31
N PHE A 29 -8.02 -8.31 -9.27
CA PHE A 29 -7.65 -6.91 -9.02
C PHE A 29 -8.91 -6.06 -8.90
N GLU A 30 -9.05 -5.33 -7.80
CA GLU A 30 -10.19 -4.47 -7.54
C GLU A 30 -9.73 -3.05 -7.17
N VAL A 31 -10.28 -2.05 -7.86
CA VAL A 31 -10.03 -0.64 -7.59
C VAL A 31 -11.17 -0.08 -6.74
N ILE A 32 -10.88 0.24 -5.49
CA ILE A 32 -11.83 0.80 -4.54
C ILE A 32 -11.75 2.32 -4.60
N LYS A 33 -12.79 2.96 -5.13
CA LYS A 33 -12.87 4.41 -5.28
C LYS A 33 -13.60 5.04 -4.09
N THR A 34 -13.03 6.12 -3.57
CA THR A 34 -13.62 6.98 -2.54
C THR A 34 -13.75 8.39 -3.07
N LYS A 35 -14.76 9.13 -2.61
CA LYS A 35 -14.94 10.53 -2.96
C LYS A 35 -14.11 11.40 -2.01
N PRO A 36 -13.53 12.51 -2.47
CA PRO A 36 -12.87 13.45 -1.59
C PRO A 36 -13.89 14.13 -0.68
N THR A 37 -13.50 14.38 0.56
CA THR A 37 -14.25 15.21 1.51
C THR A 37 -14.28 16.67 1.06
N GLU A 38 -15.14 17.51 1.65
CA GLU A 38 -15.11 18.95 1.34
C GLU A 38 -13.78 19.57 1.80
N GLU A 39 -13.27 19.18 2.97
CA GLU A 39 -11.97 19.63 3.46
C GLU A 39 -10.83 19.22 2.52
N GLN A 40 -10.88 18.00 1.95
CA GLN A 40 -9.89 17.57 0.96
C GLN A 40 -9.95 18.40 -0.31
N LYS A 41 -11.13 18.82 -0.77
CA LYS A 41 -11.26 19.68 -1.95
C LYS A 41 -10.66 21.07 -1.69
N GLU A 42 -10.97 21.67 -0.54
CA GLU A 42 -10.43 22.98 -0.16
C GLU A 42 -8.89 22.95 -0.05
N ILE A 43 -8.34 21.92 0.59
CA ILE A 43 -6.87 21.78 0.70
C ILE A 43 -6.25 21.52 -0.68
N LEU A 44 -6.93 20.77 -1.55
CA LEU A 44 -6.45 20.51 -2.91
C LEU A 44 -6.39 21.80 -3.74
N GLU A 45 -7.40 22.68 -3.63
CA GLU A 45 -7.39 23.99 -4.27
C GLU A 45 -6.18 24.83 -3.82
N ALA A 46 -5.91 24.87 -2.51
CA ALA A 46 -4.73 25.55 -1.98
C ALA A 46 -3.40 24.93 -2.46
N ILE A 47 -3.33 23.61 -2.61
CA ILE A 47 -2.16 22.92 -3.18
C ILE A 47 -1.98 23.29 -4.66
N SER A 48 -3.06 23.43 -5.41
CA SER A 48 -3.03 23.87 -6.82
C SER A 48 -2.52 25.30 -6.96
N GLU A 49 -2.97 26.22 -6.11
CA GLU A 49 -2.46 27.61 -6.10
C GLU A 49 -0.96 27.66 -5.81
N ARG A 50 -0.48 26.85 -4.84
CA ARG A 50 0.96 26.71 -4.56
C ARG A 50 1.73 26.20 -5.78
N ALA A 51 1.18 25.22 -6.51
CA ALA A 51 1.82 24.66 -7.70
C ALA A 51 1.94 25.70 -8.82
N ASP A 52 0.91 26.53 -9.02
CA ASP A 52 0.93 27.60 -10.01
C ASP A 52 1.92 28.71 -9.63
N ALA A 53 1.98 29.09 -8.35
CA ALA A 53 2.95 30.07 -7.86
C ALA A 53 4.40 29.61 -8.10
N VAL A 54 4.72 28.34 -7.80
CA VAL A 54 6.04 27.75 -8.08
C VAL A 54 6.32 27.71 -9.59
N ARG A 55 5.35 27.29 -10.41
CA ARG A 55 5.52 27.27 -11.88
C ARG A 55 5.76 28.65 -12.48
N ASN A 56 5.14 29.67 -11.91
CA ASN A 56 5.27 31.05 -12.35
C ASN A 56 6.48 31.77 -11.74
N ASN A 57 7.36 31.05 -11.01
CA ASN A 57 8.51 31.60 -10.28
C ASN A 57 8.13 32.75 -9.32
N GLN A 58 6.94 32.68 -8.72
CA GLN A 58 6.46 33.65 -7.74
C GLN A 58 6.95 33.32 -6.31
N VAL A 59 7.52 32.13 -6.12
CA VAL A 59 8.05 31.61 -4.86
C VAL A 59 9.41 31.00 -5.10
N GLU A 60 10.34 31.23 -4.18
CA GLU A 60 11.67 30.65 -4.26
C GLU A 60 11.64 29.12 -3.98
N PRO A 61 12.40 28.28 -4.72
CA PRO A 61 12.39 26.83 -4.55
C PRO A 61 12.74 26.32 -3.14
N THR A 62 13.44 27.13 -2.34
CA THR A 62 13.80 26.83 -0.95
C THR A 62 12.60 26.98 -0.01
N GLU A 63 11.72 27.93 -0.30
CA GLU A 63 10.46 28.17 0.42
C GLU A 63 9.44 27.10 0.06
N ASP A 64 9.11 26.98 -1.23
CA ASP A 64 8.20 25.94 -1.73
C ASP A 64 8.64 25.41 -3.10
N ASN A 65 8.34 24.15 -3.37
CA ASN A 65 8.70 23.52 -4.64
C ASN A 65 7.79 22.33 -4.96
N MET A 66 7.87 21.88 -6.22
CA MET A 66 7.03 20.79 -6.71
C MET A 66 7.20 19.47 -5.94
N LEU A 67 8.35 19.22 -5.30
CA LEU A 67 8.55 18.01 -4.49
C LEU A 67 7.75 18.10 -3.17
N LYS A 68 7.81 19.24 -2.48
CA LYS A 68 7.01 19.49 -1.26
C LYS A 68 5.52 19.42 -1.56
N ILE A 69 5.07 20.11 -2.61
CA ILE A 69 3.67 20.15 -3.07
C ILE A 69 3.18 18.74 -3.44
N THR A 70 3.97 17.97 -4.19
CA THR A 70 3.63 16.59 -4.54
C THR A 70 3.50 15.71 -3.30
N ASN A 71 4.40 15.86 -2.32
CA ASN A 71 4.35 15.12 -1.08
C ASN A 71 3.10 15.47 -0.25
N ASP A 72 2.73 16.75 -0.19
CA ASP A 72 1.49 17.19 0.47
C ASP A 72 0.25 16.65 -0.26
N GLY A 73 0.24 16.68 -1.60
CA GLY A 73 -0.82 16.09 -2.41
C GLY A 73 -1.00 14.59 -2.14
N LYS A 74 0.10 13.83 -1.99
CA LYS A 74 0.05 12.41 -1.63
C LYS A 74 -0.45 12.18 -0.20
N LYS A 75 0.00 12.98 0.78
CA LYS A 75 -0.51 12.93 2.16
C LYS A 75 -2.01 13.17 2.19
N LEU A 76 -2.48 14.23 1.52
CA LEU A 76 -3.89 14.59 1.44
C LEU A 76 -4.72 13.48 0.80
N ALA A 77 -4.21 12.89 -0.29
CA ALA A 77 -4.86 11.78 -0.97
C ALA A 77 -4.99 10.58 -0.01
N LEU A 78 -3.95 10.25 0.76
CA LEU A 78 -3.97 9.16 1.75
C LEU A 78 -4.96 9.44 2.89
N ASP A 79 -4.77 10.53 3.63
CA ASP A 79 -5.64 10.97 4.71
C ASP A 79 -5.38 12.45 5.06
N GLN A 80 -6.43 13.26 5.13
CA GLN A 80 -6.33 14.69 5.44
C GLN A 80 -5.66 14.98 6.80
N ARG A 81 -5.75 14.05 7.76
CA ARG A 81 -5.12 14.18 9.08
C ARG A 81 -3.60 14.17 9.04
N LEU A 82 -3.00 13.75 7.91
CA LEU A 82 -1.56 13.85 7.66
C LEU A 82 -1.11 15.27 7.29
N ILE A 83 -2.03 16.13 6.87
CA ILE A 83 -1.80 17.55 6.67
C ILE A 83 -2.08 18.30 7.98
N ASN A 84 -3.24 18.01 8.59
CA ASN A 84 -3.63 18.61 9.86
C ASN A 84 -4.33 17.58 10.75
N PRO A 85 -3.69 17.11 11.85
CA PRO A 85 -4.26 16.10 12.75
C PRO A 85 -5.58 16.47 13.42
N LEU A 86 -5.96 17.76 13.42
CA LEU A 86 -7.22 18.24 14.00
C LEU A 86 -8.43 18.07 13.07
N LEU A 87 -8.21 17.72 11.79
CA LEU A 87 -9.29 17.47 10.85
C LEU A 87 -10.08 16.20 11.22
N PRO A 88 -11.38 16.13 10.88
CA PRO A 88 -12.20 15.00 11.23
C PRO A 88 -11.75 13.71 10.52
N ASP A 89 -12.00 12.57 11.17
CA ASP A 89 -11.83 11.25 10.58
C ASP A 89 -13.11 10.85 9.83
N ASP A 90 -13.14 11.10 8.51
CA ASP A 90 -14.33 10.80 7.70
C ASP A 90 -14.53 9.27 7.57
N PRO A 91 -15.69 8.70 7.98
CA PRO A 91 -15.99 7.28 7.84
C PRO A 91 -15.94 6.70 6.41
N ASN A 92 -16.02 7.57 5.40
CA ASN A 92 -15.92 7.25 3.97
C ASN A 92 -14.53 7.53 3.39
N SER A 93 -13.58 7.97 4.23
CA SER A 93 -12.19 8.13 3.83
C SER A 93 -11.62 6.81 3.33
N LYS A 94 -10.61 6.94 2.47
CA LYS A 94 -9.87 5.81 1.92
C LYS A 94 -9.36 4.83 2.99
N VAL A 95 -8.80 5.36 4.09
CA VAL A 95 -8.30 4.56 5.20
C VAL A 95 -9.43 3.81 5.90
N ASN A 96 -10.57 4.46 6.16
CA ASN A 96 -11.72 3.80 6.81
C ASN A 96 -12.38 2.74 5.93
N VAL A 97 -12.46 2.97 4.62
CA VAL A 97 -12.94 1.95 3.67
C VAL A 97 -12.00 0.74 3.64
N CYS A 98 -10.68 0.97 3.67
CA CYS A 98 -9.71 -0.12 3.78
C CYS A 98 -9.84 -0.91 5.08
N VAL A 99 -9.97 -0.24 6.23
CA VAL A 99 -10.21 -0.87 7.53
C VAL A 99 -11.46 -1.75 7.51
N LYS A 100 -12.58 -1.24 6.97
CA LYS A 100 -13.83 -2.01 6.83
C LYS A 100 -13.63 -3.26 5.97
N ASN A 101 -12.86 -3.16 4.88
CA ASN A 101 -12.59 -4.28 4.00
C ASN A 101 -11.70 -5.34 4.67
N ILE A 102 -10.61 -4.92 5.32
CA ILE A 102 -9.71 -5.79 6.10
C ILE A 102 -10.51 -6.57 7.15
N PHE A 103 -11.40 -5.90 7.88
CA PHE A 103 -12.25 -6.54 8.88
C PHE A 103 -13.22 -7.55 8.26
N SER A 104 -13.89 -7.18 7.16
CA SER A 104 -14.81 -8.07 6.44
C SER A 104 -14.11 -9.35 5.97
N ILE A 105 -12.90 -9.24 5.41
CA ILE A 105 -12.11 -10.40 4.96
C ILE A 105 -11.64 -11.22 6.15
N TRP A 106 -11.14 -10.57 7.20
CA TRP A 106 -10.73 -11.22 8.44
C TRP A 106 -11.86 -12.06 9.05
N ASP A 107 -13.06 -11.49 9.14
CA ASP A 107 -14.25 -12.15 9.70
C ASP A 107 -14.66 -13.36 8.86
N LYS A 108 -14.77 -13.18 7.54
CA LYS A 108 -15.14 -14.25 6.58
C LYS A 108 -14.13 -15.40 6.53
N THR A 109 -12.87 -15.16 6.88
CA THR A 109 -11.79 -16.14 6.76
C THR A 109 -11.27 -16.66 8.11
N LYS A 110 -12.03 -16.43 9.20
CA LYS A 110 -11.68 -16.89 10.55
C LYS A 110 -11.32 -18.37 10.63
N GLU A 111 -12.11 -19.25 10.01
CA GLU A 111 -11.88 -20.70 10.04
C GLU A 111 -10.56 -21.13 9.39
N LYS A 112 -10.09 -20.36 8.40
CA LYS A 112 -8.84 -20.65 7.67
C LYS A 112 -7.63 -19.92 8.26
N SER A 113 -7.86 -19.01 9.21
CA SER A 113 -6.88 -18.05 9.71
C SER A 113 -6.14 -17.34 8.58
N SER A 114 -6.85 -16.96 7.51
CA SER A 114 -6.22 -16.30 6.36
C SER A 114 -5.63 -14.95 6.78
N THR A 115 -4.56 -14.57 6.09
CA THR A 115 -3.76 -13.38 6.39
C THR A 115 -3.84 -12.36 5.27
N GLN A 116 -3.48 -11.12 5.60
CA GLN A 116 -3.63 -9.95 4.74
C GLN A 116 -2.38 -9.09 4.83
N LEU A 117 -1.94 -8.53 3.68
CA LEU A 117 -0.90 -7.52 3.63
C LEU A 117 -1.51 -6.14 3.39
N VAL A 118 -1.03 -5.13 4.09
CA VAL A 118 -1.41 -3.73 3.88
C VAL A 118 -0.16 -2.92 3.61
N PHE A 119 -0.08 -2.34 2.41
CA PHE A 119 1.00 -1.49 1.98
C PHE A 119 0.63 -0.01 2.15
N SER A 120 1.49 0.71 2.87
CA SER A 120 1.48 2.17 2.99
C SER A 120 2.92 2.65 3.07
N ASP A 121 3.43 3.26 2.01
CA ASP A 121 4.77 3.86 1.98
C ASP A 121 4.85 5.15 2.80
N MET A 122 3.72 5.82 2.99
CA MET A 122 3.63 7.03 3.78
C MET A 122 3.14 6.75 5.21
N SER A 123 3.39 7.72 6.10
CA SER A 123 2.90 7.71 7.48
C SER A 123 3.34 6.46 8.28
N THR A 124 4.60 6.06 8.14
CA THR A 124 5.17 4.96 8.91
C THR A 124 5.36 5.36 10.38
N PRO A 125 5.24 4.42 11.35
CA PRO A 125 5.47 4.71 12.76
C PRO A 125 6.88 5.25 13.00
N LYS A 126 7.01 6.36 13.73
CA LYS A 126 8.30 6.95 14.13
C LYS A 126 8.60 6.84 15.63
N GLY A 127 7.60 6.51 16.45
CA GLY A 127 7.75 6.40 17.91
C GLY A 127 7.78 7.74 18.66
N ASP A 128 7.42 8.84 18.01
CA ASP A 128 7.37 10.21 18.56
C ASP A 128 5.99 10.62 19.09
N GLY A 129 4.98 9.75 18.93
CA GLY A 129 3.59 10.02 19.34
C GLY A 129 2.81 10.86 18.33
N GLU A 130 3.40 11.20 17.17
CA GLU A 130 2.66 11.85 16.09
C GLU A 130 1.62 10.90 15.47
N PHE A 131 0.56 11.50 14.91
CA PHE A 131 -0.45 10.76 14.17
C PHE A 131 0.19 9.98 13.01
N ASN A 132 -0.12 8.68 12.93
CA ASN A 132 0.27 7.86 11.81
C ASN A 132 -0.81 6.83 11.44
N ILE A 133 -0.85 6.47 10.16
CA ILE A 133 -1.89 5.59 9.59
C ILE A 133 -1.81 4.17 10.11
N TYR A 134 -0.62 3.69 10.48
CA TYR A 134 -0.43 2.33 10.96
C TYR A 134 -1.11 2.14 12.32
N ASP A 135 -0.85 3.05 13.25
CA ASP A 135 -1.50 3.05 14.56
C ASP A 135 -3.00 3.33 14.45
N ASP A 136 -3.43 4.24 13.57
CA ASP A 136 -4.84 4.52 13.31
C ASP A 136 -5.59 3.27 12.81
N ILE A 137 -5.05 2.57 11.80
CA ILE A 137 -5.62 1.31 11.29
C ILE A 137 -5.67 0.26 12.38
N ARG A 138 -4.57 0.03 13.11
CA ARG A 138 -4.53 -0.96 14.20
C ARG A 138 -5.59 -0.67 15.25
N ASN A 139 -5.68 0.57 15.72
CA ASN A 139 -6.63 0.96 16.76
C ASN A 139 -8.08 0.76 16.28
N LYS A 140 -8.39 1.13 15.04
CA LYS A 140 -9.72 0.92 14.45
C LYS A 140 -10.06 -0.57 14.33
N LEU A 141 -9.15 -1.40 13.84
CA LEU A 141 -9.35 -2.84 13.73
C LEU A 141 -9.54 -3.52 15.10
N VAL A 142 -8.77 -3.09 16.11
CA VAL A 142 -8.92 -3.56 17.50
C VAL A 142 -10.29 -3.16 18.06
N ASN A 143 -10.73 -1.92 17.81
CA ASN A 143 -12.05 -1.46 18.23
C ASN A 143 -13.19 -2.23 17.53
N MET A 144 -12.95 -2.78 16.34
CA MET A 144 -13.89 -3.67 15.65
C MET A 144 -13.85 -5.12 16.15
N GLY A 145 -12.89 -5.46 17.03
CA GLY A 145 -12.79 -6.77 17.68
C GLY A 145 -11.69 -7.70 17.14
N ILE A 146 -10.80 -7.21 16.27
CA ILE A 146 -9.60 -7.99 15.90
C ILE A 146 -8.62 -8.01 17.08
N PRO A 147 -8.14 -9.17 17.54
CA PRO A 147 -7.14 -9.23 18.60
C PRO A 147 -5.87 -8.49 18.19
N LYS A 148 -5.30 -7.70 19.12
CA LYS A 148 -4.15 -6.82 18.82
C LYS A 148 -2.94 -7.63 18.35
N GLU A 149 -2.76 -8.82 18.91
CA GLU A 149 -1.71 -9.79 18.59
C GLU A 149 -1.78 -10.33 17.15
N GLU A 150 -2.95 -10.24 16.49
CA GLU A 150 -3.10 -10.64 15.09
C GLU A 150 -2.67 -9.52 14.12
N ILE A 151 -2.36 -8.32 14.62
CA ILE A 151 -1.97 -7.15 13.84
C ILE A 151 -0.51 -6.82 14.15
N ALA A 152 0.34 -6.79 13.14
CA ALA A 152 1.75 -6.48 13.32
C ALA A 152 2.27 -5.49 12.28
N PHE A 153 3.34 -4.77 12.62
CA PHE A 153 4.04 -3.88 11.70
C PHE A 153 5.41 -4.46 11.39
N ILE A 154 5.80 -4.48 10.12
CA ILE A 154 7.17 -4.90 9.74
C ILE A 154 8.25 -4.00 10.36
N HIS A 155 7.89 -2.76 10.72
CA HIS A 155 8.77 -1.77 11.34
C HIS A 155 9.17 -2.13 12.78
N GLU A 156 8.47 -3.06 13.43
CA GLU A 156 8.79 -3.56 14.77
C GLU A 156 9.84 -4.69 14.73
N ALA A 157 10.21 -5.16 13.53
CA ALA A 157 11.18 -6.23 13.31
C ALA A 157 12.44 -5.71 12.56
N ASP A 158 13.45 -5.31 13.31
CA ASP A 158 14.65 -4.68 12.75
C ASP A 158 15.73 -5.68 12.31
N THR A 159 15.84 -6.82 13.01
CA THR A 159 16.79 -7.88 12.67
C THR A 159 16.18 -8.92 11.75
N ASP A 160 17.01 -9.58 10.94
CA ASP A 160 16.55 -10.65 10.05
C ASP A 160 15.89 -11.80 10.84
N LYS A 161 16.42 -12.12 12.02
CA LYS A 161 15.80 -13.10 12.94
C LYS A 161 14.39 -12.71 13.36
N GLN A 162 14.17 -11.44 13.72
CA GLN A 162 12.84 -10.95 14.10
C GLN A 162 11.87 -10.96 12.90
N LYS A 163 12.36 -10.59 11.71
CA LYS A 163 11.55 -10.64 10.48
C LYS A 163 11.16 -12.07 10.13
N ASP A 164 12.10 -13.01 10.21
CA ASP A 164 11.83 -14.43 9.96
C ASP A 164 10.80 -15.00 10.95
N GLU A 165 10.89 -14.62 12.23
CA GLU A 165 9.89 -15.00 13.23
C GLU A 165 8.53 -14.40 12.90
N LEU A 166 8.46 -13.10 12.58
CA LEU A 166 7.22 -12.43 12.19
C LEU A 166 6.60 -13.07 10.95
N PHE A 167 7.40 -13.34 9.91
CA PHE A 167 6.94 -14.01 8.70
C PHE A 167 6.46 -15.43 8.97
N SER A 168 7.10 -16.15 9.89
CA SER A 168 6.62 -17.45 10.37
C SER A 168 5.22 -17.34 10.99
N LYS A 169 4.99 -16.34 11.87
CA LYS A 169 3.67 -16.09 12.48
C LYS A 169 2.61 -15.77 11.44
N VAL A 170 2.94 -14.99 10.41
CA VAL A 170 2.01 -14.71 9.30
C VAL A 170 1.70 -15.98 8.51
N ARG A 171 2.69 -16.81 8.18
CA ARG A 171 2.45 -18.08 7.46
C ARG A 171 1.56 -19.05 8.24
N ARG A 172 1.63 -19.04 9.57
CA ARG A 172 0.79 -19.87 10.46
C ARG A 172 -0.59 -19.27 10.74
N GLY A 173 -0.83 -18.01 10.35
CA GLY A 173 -2.09 -17.32 10.61
C GLY A 173 -2.21 -16.77 12.05
N GLU A 174 -1.11 -16.68 12.78
CA GLU A 174 -1.05 -16.04 14.11
C GLU A 174 -1.07 -14.52 13.99
N VAL A 175 -0.39 -13.97 12.97
CA VAL A 175 -0.52 -12.57 12.57
C VAL A 175 -1.32 -12.55 11.28
N ARG A 176 -2.55 -12.04 11.36
CA ARG A 176 -3.52 -12.04 10.25
C ARG A 176 -3.55 -10.73 9.47
N VAL A 177 -3.00 -9.64 10.01
CA VAL A 177 -2.84 -8.38 9.29
C VAL A 177 -1.41 -7.88 9.49
N LEU A 178 -0.61 -7.89 8.42
CA LEU A 178 0.75 -7.35 8.43
C LEU A 178 0.79 -6.05 7.63
N LEU A 179 1.14 -4.95 8.31
CA LEU A 179 1.30 -3.63 7.69
C LEU A 179 2.78 -3.33 7.42
N GLY A 180 3.08 -2.68 6.31
CA GLY A 180 4.44 -2.29 5.98
C GLY A 180 4.58 -1.40 4.75
N SER A 181 5.75 -0.80 4.62
CA SER A 181 6.12 -0.05 3.43
C SER A 181 6.74 -0.98 2.39
N THR A 182 6.69 -0.58 1.14
CA THR A 182 7.40 -1.22 0.02
C THR A 182 8.86 -1.42 0.34
N GLN A 183 9.51 -0.42 0.96
CA GLN A 183 10.94 -0.52 1.28
C GLN A 183 11.20 -1.62 2.31
N LYS A 184 10.39 -1.71 3.38
CA LYS A 184 10.59 -2.70 4.45
C LYS A 184 10.07 -4.10 4.08
N MET A 185 9.12 -4.20 3.15
CA MET A 185 8.58 -5.46 2.62
C MET A 185 9.13 -5.83 1.22
N GLY A 186 10.15 -5.10 0.75
CA GLY A 186 10.61 -5.08 -0.65
C GLY A 186 11.56 -6.20 -1.08
N ALA A 187 12.27 -6.84 -0.16
CA ALA A 187 13.08 -8.02 -0.45
C ALA A 187 12.88 -9.08 0.64
N GLY A 188 12.72 -10.35 0.23
CA GLY A 188 12.73 -11.49 1.16
C GLY A 188 11.44 -11.78 1.94
N THR A 189 10.35 -11.00 1.78
CA THR A 189 9.08 -11.26 2.48
C THR A 189 8.39 -12.53 1.97
N ASN A 190 8.56 -13.63 2.70
CA ASN A 190 8.01 -14.96 2.40
C ASN A 190 6.86 -15.27 3.37
N VAL A 191 5.64 -14.84 3.01
CA VAL A 191 4.45 -14.86 3.88
C VAL A 191 3.19 -15.38 3.17
N GLN A 192 3.34 -15.94 1.97
CA GLN A 192 2.24 -16.22 1.04
C GLN A 192 1.27 -17.32 1.48
N ASN A 193 1.68 -18.25 2.36
CA ASN A 193 0.94 -19.48 2.65
C ASN A 193 -0.56 -19.26 2.90
N LYS A 194 -0.91 -18.32 3.76
CA LYS A 194 -2.30 -18.02 4.13
C LYS A 194 -2.81 -16.70 3.56
N LEU A 195 -2.04 -16.06 2.69
CA LEU A 195 -2.27 -14.69 2.25
C LEU A 195 -3.43 -14.65 1.24
N ILE A 196 -4.59 -14.13 1.67
CA ILE A 196 -5.83 -14.07 0.88
C ILE A 196 -6.06 -12.70 0.22
N ALA A 197 -5.52 -11.64 0.82
CA ALA A 197 -5.72 -10.27 0.35
C ALA A 197 -4.46 -9.41 0.49
N LEU A 198 -4.28 -8.51 -0.47
CA LEU A 198 -3.29 -7.44 -0.45
C LEU A 198 -4.00 -6.10 -0.63
N HIS A 199 -3.63 -5.11 0.17
CA HIS A 199 -4.23 -3.78 0.18
C HIS A 199 -3.17 -2.72 -0.11
N ASP A 200 -3.25 -2.06 -1.26
CA ASP A 200 -2.43 -0.90 -1.62
C ASP A 200 -3.18 0.39 -1.23
N LEU A 201 -2.81 0.99 -0.09
CA LEU A 201 -3.40 2.25 0.38
C LEU A 201 -2.85 3.48 -0.34
N ASP A 202 -1.60 3.39 -0.82
CA ASP A 202 -0.93 4.42 -1.57
C ASP A 202 -0.17 3.86 -2.79
N VAL A 203 0.09 4.75 -3.74
CA VAL A 203 0.84 4.43 -4.96
C VAL A 203 2.33 4.56 -4.68
N PRO A 204 3.13 3.49 -4.86
CA PRO A 204 4.57 3.61 -4.79
C PRO A 204 5.08 4.52 -5.91
N TRP A 205 6.32 4.96 -5.79
CA TRP A 205 6.92 5.85 -6.79
C TRP A 205 7.24 5.17 -8.13
N ARG A 206 7.46 3.85 -8.11
CA ARG A 206 7.87 3.09 -9.30
C ARG A 206 6.82 2.02 -9.63
N PRO A 207 6.46 1.84 -10.92
CA PRO A 207 5.56 0.75 -11.33
C PRO A 207 6.03 -0.64 -10.92
N SER A 208 7.34 -0.90 -11.03
CA SER A 208 7.93 -2.18 -10.63
C SER A 208 7.66 -2.53 -9.17
N ASP A 209 7.45 -1.53 -8.30
CA ASP A 209 7.14 -1.78 -6.90
C ASP A 209 5.76 -2.42 -6.74
N LEU A 210 4.75 -2.05 -7.56
CA LEU A 210 3.42 -2.68 -7.55
C LEU A 210 3.47 -4.14 -7.97
N GLU A 211 4.28 -4.46 -8.99
CA GLU A 211 4.51 -5.85 -9.41
C GLU A 211 5.19 -6.65 -8.29
N GLN A 212 6.18 -6.06 -7.62
CA GLN A 212 6.86 -6.69 -6.48
C GLN A 212 5.92 -6.91 -5.29
N ARG A 213 5.03 -5.95 -4.99
CA ARG A 213 3.98 -6.09 -3.97
C ARG A 213 3.05 -7.25 -4.35
N SER A 214 2.53 -7.26 -5.58
CA SER A 214 1.64 -8.32 -6.09
C SER A 214 2.31 -9.70 -6.11
N GLY A 215 3.60 -9.77 -6.42
CA GLY A 215 4.39 -11.00 -6.37
C GLY A 215 4.55 -11.60 -4.96
N ARG A 216 4.13 -10.89 -3.89
CA ARG A 216 4.07 -11.46 -2.53
C ARG A 216 2.87 -12.36 -2.33
N ILE A 217 1.76 -12.08 -3.01
CA ILE A 217 0.51 -12.81 -2.88
C ILE A 217 0.31 -13.81 -4.04
N VAL A 218 0.67 -13.40 -5.26
CA VAL A 218 0.67 -14.25 -6.46
C VAL A 218 1.97 -15.05 -6.50
N ARG A 219 2.07 -16.03 -5.59
CA ARG A 219 3.30 -16.78 -5.36
C ARG A 219 3.01 -18.24 -5.08
N GLN A 220 3.93 -19.11 -5.52
CA GLN A 220 3.87 -20.54 -5.21
C GLN A 220 3.85 -20.81 -3.71
N GLY A 221 3.09 -21.82 -3.32
CA GLY A 221 2.91 -22.19 -1.92
C GLY A 221 1.87 -21.36 -1.16
N ASN A 222 1.13 -20.48 -1.84
CA ASN A 222 -0.12 -19.93 -1.31
C ASN A 222 -1.18 -21.06 -1.29
N GLU A 223 -1.87 -21.23 -0.16
CA GLU A 223 -2.89 -22.26 0.07
C GLU A 223 -4.25 -21.90 -0.54
N ASN A 224 -4.42 -20.65 -0.99
CA ASN A 224 -5.66 -20.18 -1.61
C ASN A 224 -5.58 -20.33 -3.14
N ASP A 225 -6.64 -20.80 -3.78
CA ASP A 225 -6.72 -20.87 -5.25
C ASP A 225 -6.90 -19.49 -5.89
N LYS A 226 -7.56 -18.59 -5.15
CA LYS A 226 -7.86 -17.22 -5.58
C LYS A 226 -7.48 -16.23 -4.49
N VAL A 227 -6.94 -15.10 -4.91
CA VAL A 227 -6.50 -14.01 -4.03
C VAL A 227 -7.02 -12.67 -4.53
N ASN A 228 -7.15 -11.69 -3.64
CA ASN A 228 -7.63 -10.35 -4.00
C ASN A 228 -6.56 -9.29 -3.78
N ILE A 229 -6.40 -8.39 -4.74
CA ILE A 229 -5.49 -7.24 -4.67
C ILE A 229 -6.36 -5.99 -4.80
N PHE A 230 -6.44 -5.24 -3.71
CA PHE A 230 -7.25 -4.03 -3.61
C PHE A 230 -6.37 -2.80 -3.74
N ARG A 231 -6.72 -1.91 -4.67
CA ARG A 231 -6.09 -0.60 -4.83
C ARG A 231 -7.07 0.47 -4.42
N TYR A 232 -6.72 1.25 -3.41
CA TYR A 232 -7.60 2.28 -2.92
C TYR A 232 -7.25 3.64 -3.54
N VAL A 233 -8.27 4.32 -4.06
CA VAL A 233 -8.10 5.59 -4.79
C VAL A 233 -9.10 6.60 -4.25
N THR A 234 -8.64 7.83 -4.01
CA THR A 234 -9.54 8.97 -3.79
C THR A 234 -9.67 9.74 -5.09
N GLU A 235 -10.89 9.83 -5.59
CA GLU A 235 -11.20 10.47 -6.87
C GLU A 235 -10.77 11.94 -6.86
N ASN A 236 -10.33 12.44 -8.02
CA ASN A 236 -9.89 13.83 -8.20
C ASN A 236 -8.76 14.28 -7.24
N THR A 237 -8.00 13.34 -6.68
CA THR A 237 -6.81 13.64 -5.89
C THR A 237 -5.54 13.22 -6.64
N PHE A 238 -4.38 13.53 -6.06
CA PHE A 238 -3.08 13.17 -6.63
C PHE A 238 -2.92 11.66 -6.87
N ASP A 239 -3.57 10.80 -6.07
CA ASP A 239 -3.57 9.36 -6.27
C ASP A 239 -4.20 8.92 -7.58
N ALA A 240 -5.32 9.54 -7.98
CA ALA A 240 -6.00 9.19 -9.22
C ALA A 240 -5.08 9.44 -10.43
N TYR A 241 -4.33 10.53 -10.41
CA TYR A 241 -3.33 10.82 -11.44
C TYR A 241 -2.18 9.80 -11.45
N LEU A 242 -1.68 9.42 -10.27
CA LEU A 242 -0.58 8.46 -10.17
C LEU A 242 -1.01 7.06 -10.63
N TRP A 243 -2.16 6.56 -10.21
CA TRP A 243 -2.65 5.26 -10.66
C TRP A 243 -2.84 5.19 -12.17
N VAL A 244 -3.45 6.21 -12.78
CA VAL A 244 -3.59 6.28 -14.25
C VAL A 244 -2.23 6.24 -14.93
N ARG A 245 -1.25 7.00 -14.44
CA ARG A 245 0.11 6.98 -15.01
C ARG A 245 0.77 5.60 -14.93
N HIS A 246 0.48 4.83 -13.89
CA HIS A 246 1.04 3.49 -13.70
C HIS A 246 0.29 2.40 -14.49
N GLU A 247 -1.00 2.58 -14.78
CA GLU A 247 -1.80 1.64 -15.61
C GLU A 247 -1.59 1.83 -17.12
N VAL A 248 -1.12 3.01 -17.53
CA VAL A 248 -0.88 3.36 -18.94
C VAL A 248 0.60 3.17 -19.35
N ALA A 249 1.48 2.85 -18.39
CA ALA A 249 2.90 2.58 -18.60
C ALA A 249 3.17 1.09 -18.85
#